data_AF-A0A5S4GGG2-F1
#
_entry.id   AF-A0A5S4GGG2-F1
#
_cell.length_a   1.000
_cell.length_b   1.000
_cell.length_c   1.000
_cell.angle_alpha   90.00
_cell.angle_beta   90.00
_cell.angle_gamma   90.00
#
_symmetry.space_group_name_H-M   'P 1'
#
loop_
_entity.id
_entity.type
_entity.pdbx_description
1 polymer ?
#
loop_
_entity_poly.entity_id
_entity_poly.type
_entity_poly.pdbx_seq_one_letter_code
_entity_poly.pdbx_strand_id
1 'polypeptide(L)'
;MTDERRRLGLEMMRQVYGWEIGDAPGDFFGITVDHLFAGIWARPGLSIRDRRLLLLGALSAQGLNDVLDIQIPAALGNSELTPAELREIAIFLTHYIGWPLGARLSVQVDTLIAEHEKKAAGDTG
;
A
#
# COMPACT_ATOMS: atom_id res chain seq x y z
N MET A 1 -7.19 21.22 -15.39
CA MET A 1 -6.72 19.82 -15.47
C MET A 1 -7.77 19.07 -16.27
N THR A 2 -7.41 18.19 -17.22
CA THR A 2 -8.42 17.53 -18.06
C THR A 2 -9.22 16.53 -17.22
N ASP A 3 -10.54 16.47 -17.39
CA ASP A 3 -11.43 15.54 -16.68
C ASP A 3 -10.97 14.08 -16.81
N GLU A 4 -10.33 13.74 -17.94
CA GLU A 4 -9.74 12.43 -18.19
C GLU A 4 -8.60 12.08 -17.21
N ARG A 5 -7.71 13.03 -16.91
CA ARG A 5 -6.61 12.81 -15.95
C ARG A 5 -7.15 12.57 -14.55
N ARG A 6 -8.18 13.33 -14.15
CA ARG A 6 -8.88 13.12 -12.88
C ARG A 6 -9.52 11.76 -12.79
N ARG A 7 -10.22 11.34 -13.84
CA ARG A 7 -10.82 10.00 -13.93
C ARG A 7 -9.78 8.88 -13.79
N LEU A 8 -8.69 8.95 -14.56
CA LEU A 8 -7.60 7.97 -14.50
C LEU A 8 -6.97 7.92 -13.11
N GLY A 9 -6.75 9.08 -12.49
CA GLY A 9 -6.21 9.18 -11.14
C GLY A 9 -7.09 8.51 -10.11
N LEU A 10 -8.40 8.76 -10.15
CA LEU A 10 -9.35 8.14 -9.23
C LEU A 10 -9.42 6.62 -9.42
N GLU A 11 -9.38 6.14 -10.67
CA GLU A 11 -9.35 4.72 -10.99
C GLU A 11 -8.09 4.04 -10.43
N MET A 12 -6.92 4.63 -10.69
CA MET A 12 -5.66 4.12 -10.17
C MET A 12 -5.59 4.20 -8.64
N MET A 13 -6.13 5.26 -8.03
CA MET A 13 -6.20 5.40 -6.57
C MET A 13 -7.06 4.30 -5.93
N ARG A 14 -8.23 4.00 -6.52
CA ARG A 14 -9.06 2.87 -6.09
C ARG A 14 -8.34 1.54 -6.25
N GLN A 15 -7.65 1.34 -7.37
CA GLN A 15 -6.86 0.14 -7.60
C GLN A 15 -5.74 -0.02 -6.56
N VAL A 16 -5.05 1.07 -6.18
CA VAL A 16 -3.94 1.01 -5.22
C VAL A 16 -4.42 0.80 -3.78
N TYR A 17 -5.57 1.34 -3.38
CA TYR A 17 -6.06 1.22 -2.01
C TYR A 17 -7.05 0.06 -1.79
N GLY A 18 -7.70 -0.43 -2.85
CA GLY A 18 -8.64 -1.56 -2.76
C GLY A 18 -9.99 -1.22 -2.10
N TRP A 19 -10.33 0.07 -1.97
CA TRP A 19 -11.64 0.53 -1.51
C TRP A 19 -12.18 1.68 -2.37
N GLU A 20 -13.48 1.93 -2.26
CA GLU A 20 -14.14 3.01 -2.99
C GLU A 20 -13.67 4.38 -2.51
N ILE A 21 -13.27 5.21 -3.47
CA ILE A 21 -12.78 6.57 -3.24
C ILE A 21 -13.57 7.50 -4.16
N GLY A 22 -14.38 8.36 -3.54
CA GLY A 22 -15.09 9.44 -4.21
C GLY A 22 -14.16 10.60 -4.55
N ASP A 23 -14.56 11.39 -5.56
CA ASP A 23 -13.86 12.64 -5.86
C ASP A 23 -14.14 13.68 -4.76
N ALA A 24 -13.13 14.46 -4.40
CA ALA A 24 -13.21 15.45 -3.34
C ALA A 24 -12.60 16.79 -3.80
N PRO A 25 -13.14 17.93 -3.34
CA PRO A 25 -12.60 19.23 -3.68
C PRO A 25 -11.27 19.49 -2.96
N GLY A 26 -10.50 20.45 -3.50
CA GLY A 26 -9.29 20.97 -2.87
C GLY A 26 -8.00 20.55 -3.56
N ASP A 27 -7.02 21.47 -3.55
CA ASP A 27 -5.79 21.32 -4.31
C ASP A 27 -4.95 20.12 -3.86
N PHE A 28 -4.90 19.84 -2.55
CA PHE A 28 -4.13 18.70 -2.04
C PHE A 28 -4.66 17.37 -2.55
N PHE A 29 -5.99 17.17 -2.51
CA PHE A 29 -6.60 15.96 -3.05
C PHE A 29 -6.41 15.92 -4.57
N GLY A 30 -6.59 17.06 -5.24
CA GLY A 30 -6.40 17.11 -6.69
C GLY A 30 -5.00 16.80 -7.16
N ILE A 31 -3.96 17.32 -6.49
CA ILE A 31 -2.57 16.99 -6.79
C ILE A 31 -2.31 15.50 -6.53
N THR A 32 -2.80 14.97 -5.42
CA THR A 32 -2.69 13.55 -5.10
C THR A 32 -3.28 12.68 -6.21
N VAL A 33 -4.52 12.95 -6.62
CA VAL A 33 -5.20 12.15 -7.65
C VAL A 33 -4.58 12.33 -9.03
N ASP A 34 -4.43 13.58 -9.46
CA ASP A 34 -4.09 13.90 -10.85
C ASP A 34 -2.60 13.76 -11.15
N HIS A 35 -1.74 13.90 -10.14
CA HIS A 35 -0.29 13.75 -10.31
C HIS A 35 0.20 12.41 -9.77
N LEU A 36 -0.01 12.11 -8.49
CA LEU A 36 0.53 10.88 -7.90
C LEU A 36 -0.13 9.64 -8.53
N PHE A 37 -1.46 9.56 -8.56
CA PHE A 37 -2.11 8.36 -9.09
C PHE A 37 -2.14 8.31 -10.62
N ALA A 38 -2.63 9.37 -11.27
CA ALA A 38 -2.71 9.39 -12.74
C ALA A 38 -1.33 9.49 -13.43
N GLY A 39 -0.32 10.03 -12.73
CA GLY A 39 0.98 10.37 -13.32
C GLY A 39 2.17 9.54 -12.84
N ILE A 40 2.16 8.98 -11.62
CA ILE A 40 3.27 8.19 -11.07
C ILE A 40 2.90 6.71 -10.95
N TRP A 41 1.77 6.38 -10.32
CA TRP A 41 1.31 5.00 -10.21
C TRP A 41 0.92 4.40 -11.56
N ALA A 42 0.23 5.16 -12.41
CA ALA A 42 -0.20 4.69 -13.73
C ALA A 42 0.91 4.60 -14.79
N ARG A 43 2.17 4.94 -14.47
CA ARG A 43 3.28 4.86 -15.44
C ARG A 43 3.52 3.41 -15.89
N PRO A 44 3.93 3.17 -17.14
CA PRO A 44 4.39 1.85 -17.54
C PRO A 44 5.77 1.54 -16.92
N GLY A 45 6.14 0.26 -16.88
CA GLY A 45 7.50 -0.22 -16.57
C GLY A 45 7.62 -1.05 -15.29
N LEU A 46 6.74 -0.85 -14.31
CA LEU A 46 6.61 -1.69 -13.12
C LEU A 46 5.16 -2.13 -12.94
N SER A 47 4.94 -3.26 -12.29
CA SER A 47 3.60 -3.63 -11.82
C SER A 47 3.22 -2.83 -10.55
N ILE A 48 1.97 -2.91 -10.11
CA ILE A 48 1.57 -2.37 -8.80
C ILE A 48 2.30 -3.12 -7.68
N ARG A 49 2.42 -4.45 -7.79
CA ARG A 49 3.16 -5.28 -6.84
C ARG A 49 4.61 -4.83 -6.70
N ASP A 50 5.31 -4.57 -7.80
CA ASP A 50 6.72 -4.13 -7.73
C ASP A 50 6.86 -2.75 -7.09
N ARG A 51 5.94 -1.82 -7.39
CA ARG A 51 5.88 -0.53 -6.70
C ARG A 51 5.59 -0.69 -5.21
N ARG A 52 4.71 -1.62 -4.84
CA ARG A 52 4.40 -1.93 -3.45
C ARG A 52 5.66 -2.37 -2.72
N LEU A 53 6.45 -3.27 -3.29
CA LEU A 53 7.72 -3.70 -2.69
C LEU A 53 8.69 -2.53 -2.45
N LEU A 54 8.86 -1.65 -3.45
CA LEU A 54 9.71 -0.47 -3.32
C LEU A 54 9.21 0.48 -2.22
N LEU A 55 7.90 0.75 -2.22
CA LEU A 55 7.27 1.64 -1.25
C LEU A 55 7.37 1.08 0.17
N LEU A 56 7.02 -0.19 0.38
CA LEU A 56 7.12 -0.83 1.69
C LEU A 56 8.57 -0.78 2.21
N GLY A 57 9.56 -1.13 1.37
CA GLY A 57 10.97 -1.01 1.75
C GLY A 57 11.37 0.41 2.17
N ALA A 58 10.96 1.42 1.39
CA ALA A 58 11.25 2.82 1.69
C ALA A 58 10.57 3.32 2.97
N LEU A 59 9.31 2.91 3.22
CA LEU A 59 8.56 3.29 4.42
C LEU A 59 9.15 2.62 5.66
N SER A 60 9.49 1.33 5.57
CA SER A 60 10.13 0.59 6.66
C SER A 60 11.48 1.20 7.02
N ALA A 61 12.33 1.52 6.02
CA ALA A 61 13.63 2.16 6.26
C ALA A 61 13.52 3.55 6.92
N GLN A 62 12.41 4.27 6.69
CA GLN A 62 12.15 5.58 7.28
C GLN A 62 11.36 5.52 8.61
N GLY A 63 10.90 4.33 9.03
CA GLY A 63 10.05 4.19 10.21
C GLY A 63 8.66 4.83 10.07
N LEU A 64 8.13 4.94 8.84
CA LEU A 64 6.82 5.54 8.54
C LEU A 64 5.68 4.53 8.74
N ASN A 65 5.48 4.12 9.98
CA ASN A 65 4.60 3.01 10.36
C ASN A 65 3.12 3.29 10.08
N ASP A 66 2.65 4.51 10.28
CA ASP A 66 1.25 4.88 10.02
C ASP A 66 0.88 4.72 8.53
N VAL A 67 1.87 4.87 7.64
CA VAL A 67 1.67 4.64 6.21
C VAL A 67 1.72 3.15 5.90
N LEU A 68 2.57 2.37 6.59
CA LEU A 68 2.58 0.91 6.47
C LEU A 68 1.25 0.28 6.87
N ASP A 69 0.57 0.81 7.89
CA ASP A 69 -0.77 0.39 8.33
C ASP A 69 -1.84 0.57 7.24
N ILE A 70 -1.57 1.40 6.23
CA ILE A 70 -2.44 1.60 5.07
C ILE A 70 -2.01 0.71 3.90
N GLN A 71 -0.71 0.62 3.64
CA GLN A 71 -0.18 -0.03 2.44
C GLN A 71 -0.18 -1.56 2.53
N ILE A 72 0.06 -2.13 3.72
CA ILE A 72 0.09 -3.59 3.92
C ILE A 72 -1.31 -4.20 3.74
N PRO A 73 -2.39 -3.66 4.35
CA PRO A 73 -3.73 -4.19 4.14
C PRO A 73 -4.21 -4.03 2.70
N ALA A 74 -3.85 -2.93 2.02
CA ALA A 74 -4.14 -2.74 0.61
C ALA A 74 -3.44 -3.81 -0.26
N ALA A 75 -2.17 -4.10 0.01
CA ALA A 75 -1.42 -5.14 -0.71
C ALA A 75 -2.05 -6.53 -0.53
N LEU A 76 -2.49 -6.86 0.69
CA LEU A 76 -3.20 -8.11 0.99
C LEU A 76 -4.57 -8.16 0.29
N GLY A 77 -5.39 -7.12 0.45
CA GLY A 77 -6.74 -7.04 -0.14
C GLY A 77 -6.74 -7.11 -1.67
N ASN A 78 -5.73 -6.52 -2.30
CA ASN A 78 -5.54 -6.57 -3.75
C ASN A 78 -4.83 -7.83 -4.24
N SER A 79 -4.47 -8.77 -3.35
CA SER A 79 -3.69 -9.97 -3.67
C SER A 79 -2.35 -9.67 -4.37
N GLU A 80 -1.73 -8.52 -4.06
CA GLU A 80 -0.41 -8.15 -4.57
C GLU A 80 0.70 -8.91 -3.85
N LEU A 81 0.51 -9.12 -2.55
CA LEU A 81 1.44 -9.84 -1.68
C LEU A 81 0.66 -10.78 -0.78
N THR A 82 1.23 -11.96 -0.55
CA THR A 82 0.71 -12.94 0.41
C THR A 82 1.21 -12.66 1.83
N PRO A 83 0.52 -13.18 2.86
CA PRO A 83 1.02 -13.16 4.24
C PRO A 83 2.44 -13.71 4.38
N ALA A 84 2.78 -14.77 3.64
CA ALA A 84 4.11 -15.37 3.68
C ALA A 84 5.19 -14.45 3.10
N GLU A 85 4.92 -13.79 1.97
CA GLU A 85 5.85 -12.83 1.37
C GLU A 85 6.06 -11.59 2.26
N LEU A 86 5.03 -11.10 2.93
CA LEU A 86 5.16 -9.96 3.85
C LEU A 86 6.05 -10.30 5.06
N ARG A 87 5.91 -11.51 5.62
CA ARG A 87 6.81 -11.99 6.68
C ARG A 87 8.25 -12.10 6.19
N GLU A 88 8.46 -12.63 4.99
CA GLU A 88 9.80 -12.73 4.38
C GLU A 88 10.43 -11.34 4.16
N ILE A 89 9.64 -10.35 3.71
CA ILE A 89 10.09 -8.95 3.59
C ILE A 89 10.55 -8.41 4.94
N ALA A 90 9.80 -8.66 6.03
CA ALA A 90 10.19 -8.21 7.35
C ALA A 90 11.52 -8.84 7.83
N ILE A 91 11.68 -10.15 7.61
CA ILE A 91 12.93 -10.88 7.91
C ILE A 91 14.09 -10.27 7.12
N PHE A 92 13.94 -10.11 5.81
CA PHE A 92 14.99 -9.58 4.95
C PHE A 92 15.36 -8.14 5.34
N LEU A 93 14.38 -7.25 5.44
CA LEU A 93 14.63 -5.83 5.73
C LEU A 93 15.29 -5.62 7.09
N THR A 94 14.98 -6.44 8.10
CA THR A 94 15.62 -6.35 9.43
C THR A 94 17.15 -6.33 9.36
N HIS A 95 17.74 -7.02 8.38
CA HIS A 95 19.19 -7.06 8.19
C HIS A 95 19.78 -5.80 7.53
N TYR A 96 18.96 -5.00 6.85
CA TYR A 96 19.40 -3.79 6.13
C TYR A 96 18.97 -2.49 6.80
N ILE A 97 17.85 -2.50 7.53
CA ILE A 97 17.33 -1.32 8.25
C ILE A 97 17.60 -1.39 9.76
N GLY A 98 18.17 -2.50 10.23
CA GLY A 98 18.50 -2.75 11.63
C GLY A 98 17.32 -3.29 12.45
N TRP A 99 17.68 -3.97 13.54
CA TRP A 99 16.73 -4.62 14.44
C TRP A 99 15.63 -3.72 15.02
N PRO A 100 15.87 -2.45 15.42
CA PRO A 100 14.81 -1.61 15.99
C PRO A 100 13.62 -1.38 15.04
N LEU A 101 13.90 -1.11 13.76
CA LEU A 101 12.87 -0.91 12.75
C LEU A 101 12.32 -2.25 12.24
N GLY A 102 13.19 -3.24 12.04
CA GLY A 102 12.81 -4.56 11.57
C GLY A 102 11.88 -5.33 12.52
N ALA A 103 12.19 -5.33 13.83
CA ALA A 103 11.34 -5.99 14.83
C ALA A 103 9.96 -5.35 14.92
N ARG A 104 9.88 -4.01 14.80
CA ARG A 104 8.60 -3.30 14.74
C ARG A 104 7.81 -3.68 13.49
N LEU A 105 8.45 -3.70 12.33
CA LEU A 105 7.82 -4.13 11.07
C LEU A 105 7.29 -5.57 11.18
N SER A 106 8.06 -6.49 11.76
CA SER A 106 7.64 -7.88 11.94
C SER A 106 6.34 -8.00 12.75
N VAL A 107 6.27 -7.31 13.89
CA VAL A 107 5.06 -7.30 14.73
C VAL A 107 3.88 -6.66 14.00
N GLN A 108 4.12 -5.57 13.28
CA GLN A 108 3.11 -4.86 12.50
C GLN A 108 2.54 -5.74 11.38
N VAL A 109 3.40 -6.43 10.61
CA VAL A 109 2.99 -7.36 9.56
C VAL A 109 2.10 -8.47 10.11
N ASP A 110 2.51 -9.13 11.20
CA ASP A 110 1.70 -10.21 11.79
C ASP A 110 0.35 -9.72 12.31
N THR A 111 0.32 -8.52 12.90
CA THR A 111 -0.93 -7.90 13.37
C THR A 111 -1.89 -7.67 12.21
N LEU A 112 -1.42 -7.05 11.13
CA LEU A 112 -2.25 -6.70 9.97
C LEU A 112 -2.68 -7.94 9.17
N ILE A 113 -1.86 -9.00 9.12
CA ILE A 113 -2.26 -10.30 8.57
C ILE A 113 -3.42 -10.89 9.38
N ALA A 114 -3.30 -10.91 10.71
CA ALA A 114 -4.35 -11.47 11.57
C ALA A 114 -5.67 -10.69 11.46
N GLU A 115 -5.62 -9.37 11.31
CA GLU A 115 -6.79 -8.54 11.06
C GLU A 115 -7.43 -8.83 9.69
N HIS A 116 -6.61 -8.96 8.64
CA HIS A 116 -7.07 -9.30 7.30
C HIS A 116 -7.77 -10.67 7.26
N GLU A 117 -7.18 -11.69 7.90
CA GLU A 117 -7.76 -13.04 7.98
C GLU A 117 -9.07 -13.07 8.77
N LYS A 118 -9.15 -12.34 9.89
CA LYS A 118 -10.40 -12.20 10.67
C LYS A 118 -11.51 -11.57 9.85
N LYS A 119 -11.20 -10.52 9.08
CA LYS A 119 -12.16 -9.85 8.20
C LYS A 119 -12.67 -10.82 7.12
N ALA A 120 -11.75 -11.54 6.47
CA ALA A 120 -12.11 -12.53 5.45
C ALA A 120 -13.01 -13.65 5.99
N ALA A 121 -12.79 -14.10 7.23
CA ALA A 121 -13.63 -15.12 7.89
C ALA A 121 -15.01 -14.58 8.31
N GLY A 122 -15.11 -13.29 8.66
CA GLY A 122 -16.36 -12.63 9.02
C GLY A 122 -17.29 -12.37 7.85
N ASP A 123 -16.73 -12.11 6.65
CA ASP A 123 -17.50 -11.87 5.42
C ASP A 123 -18.11 -13.17 4.82
N THR A 124 -17.70 -14.34 5.33
CA THR A 124 -18.22 -15.66 4.91
C THR A 124 -19.38 -16.19 5.76
N GLY A 125 -19.86 -15.45 6.76
CA GLY A 125 -20.99 -15.81 7.63
C GLY A 125 -22.26 -15.00 7.32
#